data_AF-A0A2N6FIP0-F1
#
_entry.id   AF-A0A2N6FIP0-F1
#
_cell.length_a   1.000
_cell.length_b   1.000
_cell.length_c   1.000
_cell.angle_alpha   90.00
_cell.angle_beta   90.00
_cell.angle_gamma   90.00
#
_symmetry.space_group_name_H-M   'P 1'
#
loop_
_entity.id
_entity.type
_entity.pdbx_description
1 polymer ?
#
loop_
_entity_poly.entity_id
_entity_poly.type
_entity_poly.pdbx_seq_one_letter_code
_entity_poly.pdbx_strand_id
1 'polypeptide(L)'
;MTTRKIKRQTTSVPVIEGAGVHLHRAFSNNEAHLFDPFLLLDDFRSATPEHYLKGFPWHPHRGIETITYVLKGDVEHGDSLGNQGDISSGDVQWMTAGSGIIHQEMPKGDDEGKMDGFQLWAKLP
;
A
#
# COMPACT_ATOMS: atom_id res chain seq x y z
N MET A 1 -31.90 -10.66 2.92
CA MET A 1 -30.58 -10.34 2.32
C MET A 1 -30.22 -11.46 1.36
N THR A 2 -29.78 -11.14 0.14
CA THR A 2 -29.28 -12.13 -0.81
C THR A 2 -27.81 -12.43 -0.53
N THR A 3 -27.44 -13.71 -0.47
CA THR A 3 -26.05 -14.11 -0.28
C THR A 3 -25.25 -13.83 -1.55
N ARG A 4 -24.18 -13.04 -1.45
CA ARG A 4 -23.25 -12.83 -2.57
C ARG A 4 -22.48 -14.11 -2.84
N LYS A 5 -22.38 -14.52 -4.12
CA LYS A 5 -21.56 -15.67 -4.54
C LYS A 5 -20.19 -15.19 -5.00
N ILE A 6 -19.15 -15.98 -4.74
CA ILE A 6 -17.81 -15.74 -5.30
C ILE A 6 -17.88 -15.97 -6.80
N LYS A 7 -17.60 -14.92 -7.59
CA LYS A 7 -17.59 -14.99 -9.06
C LYS A 7 -16.23 -15.42 -9.61
N ARG A 8 -15.15 -15.03 -8.93
CA ARG A 8 -13.77 -15.30 -9.32
C ARG A 8 -12.90 -15.38 -8.06
N GLN A 9 -11.94 -16.28 -8.07
CA GLN A 9 -10.87 -16.36 -7.10
C GLN A 9 -9.54 -16.28 -7.85
N THR A 10 -8.63 -15.45 -7.36
CA THR A 10 -7.28 -15.28 -7.90
C THR A 10 -6.29 -15.35 -6.76
N THR A 11 -5.07 -15.77 -7.08
CA THR A 11 -3.93 -15.68 -6.18
C THR A 11 -3.14 -14.43 -6.54
N SER A 12 -2.68 -13.69 -5.54
CA SER A 12 -1.78 -12.56 -5.76
C SER A 12 -0.46 -13.02 -6.38
N VAL A 13 0.18 -12.12 -7.12
CA VAL A 13 1.43 -12.39 -7.82
C VAL A 13 2.58 -11.62 -7.17
N PRO A 14 3.77 -12.23 -7.01
CA PRO A 14 4.91 -11.51 -6.44
C PRO A 14 5.41 -10.43 -7.42
N VAL A 15 5.71 -9.25 -6.90
CA VAL A 15 6.33 -8.15 -7.66
C VAL A 15 7.36 -7.43 -6.79
N ILE A 16 8.23 -6.65 -7.44
CA ILE A 16 9.23 -5.80 -6.80
C ILE A 16 8.94 -4.35 -7.17
N GLU A 17 8.79 -3.47 -6.18
CA GLU A 17 8.47 -2.05 -6.37
C GLU A 17 9.37 -1.15 -5.50
N GLY A 18 9.20 0.17 -5.59
CA GLY A 18 9.96 1.12 -4.79
C GLY A 18 11.47 0.95 -4.96
N ALA A 19 12.21 0.94 -3.85
CA ALA A 19 13.65 0.70 -3.83
C ALA A 19 14.03 -0.79 -3.69
N GLY A 20 13.21 -1.69 -4.26
CA GLY A 20 13.42 -3.14 -4.22
C GLY A 20 12.56 -3.86 -3.19
N VAL A 21 11.39 -3.31 -2.86
CA VAL A 21 10.45 -3.87 -1.89
C VAL A 21 9.73 -5.07 -2.50
N HIS A 22 9.71 -6.19 -1.79
CA HIS A 22 8.98 -7.38 -2.20
C HIS A 22 7.54 -7.31 -1.71
N LEU A 23 6.59 -7.57 -2.61
CA LEU A 23 5.18 -7.54 -2.30
C LEU A 23 4.39 -8.52 -3.17
N HIS A 24 3.13 -8.73 -2.83
CA HIS A 24 2.19 -9.53 -3.59
C HIS A 24 1.04 -8.67 -4.08
N ARG A 25 0.90 -8.54 -5.40
CA ARG A 25 -0.17 -7.76 -6.03
C ARG A 25 -1.40 -8.62 -6.27
N ALA A 26 -2.53 -8.25 -5.69
CA ALA A 26 -3.80 -8.96 -5.87
C ALA A 26 -4.52 -8.59 -7.18
N PHE A 27 -4.50 -7.30 -7.52
CA PHE A 27 -4.90 -6.76 -8.83
C PHE A 27 -4.18 -5.45 -9.09
N SER A 28 -4.08 -5.08 -10.37
CA SER A 28 -3.40 -3.86 -10.83
C SER A 28 -4.34 -2.93 -11.58
N ASN A 29 -3.85 -1.76 -11.96
CA ASN A 29 -4.63 -0.77 -12.71
C ASN A 29 -5.10 -1.31 -14.08
N ASN A 30 -4.42 -2.32 -14.64
CA ASN A 30 -4.85 -2.99 -15.88
C ASN A 30 -6.20 -3.72 -15.72
N GLU A 31 -6.55 -4.10 -14.49
CA GLU A 31 -7.78 -4.80 -14.13
C GLU A 31 -8.79 -3.88 -13.43
N ALA A 32 -8.50 -2.59 -13.29
CA ALA A 32 -9.32 -1.63 -12.55
C ALA A 32 -10.78 -1.60 -13.00
N HIS A 33 -11.07 -1.85 -14.28
CA HIS A 33 -12.44 -1.94 -14.80
C HIS A 33 -13.30 -3.03 -14.13
N LEU A 34 -12.68 -4.04 -13.50
CA LEU A 34 -13.36 -5.08 -12.72
C LEU A 34 -13.57 -4.68 -11.26
N PHE A 35 -12.82 -3.69 -10.77
CA PHE A 35 -12.70 -3.34 -9.36
C PHE A 35 -13.02 -1.88 -9.05
N ASP A 36 -13.47 -1.09 -10.02
CA ASP A 36 -13.90 0.31 -9.87
C ASP A 36 -14.73 0.50 -8.59
N PRO A 37 -14.32 1.38 -7.65
CA PRO A 37 -13.32 2.46 -7.78
C PRO A 37 -11.86 2.11 -7.48
N PHE A 38 -11.52 0.84 -7.24
CA PHE A 38 -10.18 0.43 -6.83
C PHE A 38 -9.28 0.17 -8.02
N LEU A 39 -8.05 0.66 -7.92
CA LEU A 39 -7.05 0.64 -8.99
C LEU A 39 -5.94 -0.37 -8.74
N LEU A 40 -5.57 -0.61 -7.48
CA LEU A 40 -4.47 -1.49 -7.11
C LEU A 40 -4.66 -1.98 -5.68
N LEU A 41 -4.31 -3.23 -5.42
CA LEU A 41 -4.19 -3.78 -4.07
C LEU A 41 -2.90 -4.56 -3.94
N ASP A 42 -2.00 -4.04 -3.11
CA ASP A 42 -0.69 -4.61 -2.82
C ASP A 42 -0.61 -5.08 -1.37
N ASP A 43 -0.10 -6.27 -1.17
CA ASP A 43 0.16 -6.91 0.12
C ASP A 43 1.67 -6.96 0.36
N PHE A 44 2.17 -6.20 1.33
CA PHE A 44 3.61 -6.03 1.58
C PHE A 44 4.13 -6.87 2.76
N ARG A 45 3.40 -7.92 3.16
CA ARG A 45 3.78 -8.80 4.27
C ARG A 45 5.15 -9.47 4.06
N SER A 46 6.04 -9.34 5.05
CA SER A 46 7.37 -9.96 5.06
C SER A 46 7.93 -10.09 6.48
N ALA A 47 8.62 -11.20 6.75
CA ALA A 47 9.43 -11.42 7.96
C ALA A 47 10.94 -11.27 7.70
N THR A 48 11.31 -10.75 6.52
CA THR A 48 12.70 -10.55 6.09
C THR A 48 12.93 -9.06 5.87
N PRO A 49 13.63 -8.36 6.77
CA PRO A 49 13.81 -6.91 6.70
C PRO A 49 14.40 -6.39 5.39
N GLU A 50 15.31 -7.15 4.76
CA GLU A 50 15.92 -6.79 3.48
C GLU A 50 14.90 -6.64 2.36
N HIS A 51 13.73 -7.29 2.48
CA HIS A 51 12.66 -7.20 1.51
C HIS A 51 11.83 -5.91 1.61
N TYR A 52 11.95 -5.11 2.68
CA TYR A 52 11.11 -3.91 2.85
C TYR A 52 11.84 -2.66 3.34
N LEU A 53 13.00 -2.78 4.02
CA LEU A 53 13.64 -1.65 4.70
C LEU A 53 14.06 -0.50 3.77
N LYS A 54 14.28 -0.79 2.49
CA LYS A 54 14.58 0.25 1.48
C LYS A 54 13.35 1.08 1.11
N GLY A 55 12.16 0.57 1.39
CA GLY A 55 10.88 1.27 1.28
C GLY A 55 10.56 1.81 -0.10
N PHE A 56 9.73 2.84 -0.09
CA PHE A 56 9.30 3.62 -1.23
C PHE A 56 9.80 5.06 -1.02
N PRO A 57 11.02 5.38 -1.50
CA PRO A 57 11.54 6.75 -1.43
C PRO A 57 10.62 7.75 -2.14
N TRP A 58 10.90 9.04 -1.98
CA TRP A 58 10.14 10.14 -2.58
C TRP A 58 9.65 9.86 -4.01
N HIS A 59 8.33 9.70 -4.18
CA HIS A 59 7.67 9.41 -5.45
C HIS A 59 6.31 10.15 -5.56
N PRO A 60 5.82 10.42 -6.79
CA PRO A 60 4.60 11.20 -6.99
C PRO A 60 3.33 10.34 -7.08
N HIS A 61 2.21 10.90 -6.62
CA HIS A 61 0.86 10.46 -6.96
C HIS A 61 -0.01 11.62 -7.43
N ARG A 62 -1.03 11.32 -8.25
CA ARG A 62 -2.03 12.28 -8.73
C ARG A 62 -3.32 11.55 -9.09
N GLY A 63 -4.47 12.15 -8.78
CA GLY A 63 -5.80 11.67 -9.19
C GLY A 63 -6.30 10.44 -8.43
N ILE A 64 -5.63 10.07 -7.34
CA ILE A 64 -5.95 8.89 -6.54
C ILE A 64 -5.92 9.22 -5.05
N GLU A 65 -6.43 8.27 -4.27
CA GLU A 65 -6.16 8.15 -2.84
C GLU A 65 -5.36 6.87 -2.59
N THR A 66 -4.40 6.94 -1.69
CA THR A 66 -3.68 5.77 -1.18
C THR A 66 -4.18 5.47 0.23
N ILE A 67 -4.55 4.21 0.48
CA ILE A 67 -4.97 3.72 1.78
C ILE A 67 -3.98 2.66 2.24
N THR A 68 -3.11 3.01 3.17
CA THR A 68 -2.13 2.11 3.79
C THR A 68 -2.69 1.64 5.13
N TYR A 69 -2.80 0.33 5.32
CA TYR A 69 -3.21 -0.27 6.59
C TYR A 69 -2.11 -1.21 7.10
N VAL A 70 -1.61 -0.93 8.30
CA VAL A 70 -0.54 -1.69 8.91
C VAL A 70 -1.12 -2.69 9.91
N LEU A 71 -0.79 -3.97 9.71
CA LEU A 71 -1.20 -5.08 10.58
C LEU A 71 -0.15 -5.40 11.63
N LYS A 72 1.14 -5.28 11.27
CA LYS A 72 2.27 -5.53 12.15
C LYS A 72 3.49 -4.71 11.72
N GLY A 73 4.25 -4.18 12.68
CA GLY A 73 5.37 -3.28 12.43
C GLY A 73 4.93 -1.82 12.29
N ASP A 74 5.87 -1.00 11.85
CA ASP A 74 5.70 0.45 11.67
C ASP A 74 6.15 0.89 10.27
N VAL A 75 5.52 1.94 9.74
CA VAL A 75 5.91 2.62 8.50
C VAL A 75 6.06 4.11 8.76
N GLU A 76 7.24 4.66 8.51
CA GLU A 76 7.46 6.11 8.56
C GLU A 76 7.00 6.75 7.25
N HIS A 77 6.17 7.79 7.34
CA HIS A 77 5.68 8.57 6.19
C HIS A 77 6.22 10.00 6.22
N GLY A 78 6.46 10.55 5.03
CA GLY A 78 6.64 11.99 4.84
C GLY A 78 6.11 12.45 3.49
N ASP A 79 5.55 13.67 3.43
CA ASP A 79 5.03 14.25 2.18
C ASP A 79 5.51 15.68 1.88
N SER A 80 5.26 16.12 0.65
CA SER A 80 5.64 17.44 0.13
C SER A 80 4.86 18.61 0.73
N LEU A 81 3.82 18.36 1.51
CA LEU A 81 3.10 19.39 2.28
C LEU A 81 3.73 19.60 3.67
N GLY A 82 4.73 18.79 4.02
CA GLY A 82 5.44 18.83 5.29
C GLY A 82 4.81 17.93 6.35
N ASN A 83 3.81 17.11 6.01
CA ASN A 83 3.29 16.13 6.98
C ASN A 83 4.28 14.98 7.13
N GLN A 84 4.41 14.50 8.37
CA GLN A 84 5.23 13.36 8.73
C GLN A 84 4.52 12.58 9.83
N GLY A 85 4.76 11.27 9.91
CA GLY A 85 4.23 10.45 10.99
C GLY A 85 4.54 8.97 10.79
N ASP A 86 4.46 8.22 11.89
CA ASP A 86 4.55 6.77 11.86
C ASP A 86 3.14 6.16 11.79
N ILE A 87 2.98 5.17 10.92
CA ILE A 87 1.78 4.35 10.79
C ILE A 87 2.09 3.03 11.49
N SER A 88 1.55 2.84 12.68
CA SER A 88 1.85 1.69 13.53
C SER A 88 0.84 0.55 13.35
N SER A 89 1.10 -0.56 14.01
CA SER A 89 0.23 -1.74 13.98
C SER A 89 -1.21 -1.42 14.41
N GLY A 90 -2.16 -1.59 13.49
CA GLY A 90 -3.58 -1.27 13.65
C GLY A 90 -3.98 0.09 13.07
N ASP A 91 -3.03 0.93 12.68
CA ASP A 91 -3.28 2.25 12.12
C ASP A 91 -3.63 2.18 10.63
N VAL A 92 -4.33 3.24 10.21
CA VAL A 92 -4.60 3.53 8.81
C VAL A 92 -4.07 4.90 8.46
N GLN A 93 -3.41 5.00 7.32
CA GLN A 93 -3.21 6.27 6.64
C GLN A 93 -4.09 6.30 5.40
N TRP A 94 -4.89 7.35 5.27
CA TRP A 94 -5.67 7.65 4.08
C TRP A 94 -5.19 8.98 3.51
N MET A 95 -4.47 8.93 2.39
CA MET A 95 -3.89 10.11 1.76
C MET A 95 -4.58 10.42 0.44
N THR A 96 -5.19 11.60 0.34
CA THR A 96 -5.78 12.11 -0.90
C THR A 96 -4.73 12.87 -1.72
N ALA A 97 -4.24 12.30 -2.81
CA ALA A 97 -3.20 12.95 -3.64
C ALA A 97 -3.74 14.13 -4.46
N GLY A 98 -5.02 14.08 -4.86
CA GLY A 98 -5.67 15.18 -5.59
C GLY A 98 -4.91 15.60 -6.86
N SER A 99 -4.58 16.89 -6.94
CA SER A 99 -3.82 17.45 -8.08
C SER A 99 -2.35 17.02 -8.13
N GLY A 100 -1.81 16.51 -7.02
CA GLY A 100 -0.45 15.99 -6.93
C GLY A 100 0.09 16.03 -5.49
N ILE A 101 0.78 14.96 -5.10
CA ILE A 101 1.60 14.90 -3.89
C ILE A 101 2.88 14.14 -4.20
N ILE A 102 4.00 14.53 -3.60
CA ILE A 102 5.23 13.73 -3.58
C ILE A 102 5.40 13.25 -2.15
N HIS A 103 5.59 11.95 -1.96
CA HIS A 103 5.66 11.34 -0.63
C HIS A 103 6.62 10.16 -0.58
N GLN A 104 6.98 9.72 0.62
CA GLN A 104 7.77 8.53 0.86
C GLN A 104 7.12 7.68 1.95
N GLU A 105 7.27 6.37 1.84
CA GLU A 105 6.79 5.40 2.82
C GLU A 105 7.95 4.44 3.13
N MET A 106 8.42 4.46 4.37
CA MET A 106 9.65 3.81 4.80
C MET A 106 9.34 2.79 5.90
N PRO A 107 9.07 1.51 5.54
CA PRO A 107 8.77 0.48 6.52
C PRO A 107 9.96 0.21 7.43
N LYS A 108 9.70 0.09 8.73
CA LYS A 108 10.69 -0.21 9.77
C LYS A 108 10.58 -1.65 10.28
N GLY A 109 9.38 -2.23 10.20
CA GLY A 109 9.05 -3.51 10.84
C GLY A 109 8.90 -3.35 12.35
N ASP A 110 8.56 -4.44 13.04
CA ASP A 110 8.55 -4.50 14.51
C ASP A 110 9.91 -4.97 15.08
N ASP A 111 9.99 -5.13 16.40
CA ASP A 111 11.18 -5.63 17.10
C ASP A 111 11.60 -7.06 16.66
N GLU A 112 10.69 -7.84 16.05
CA GLU A 112 10.97 -9.17 15.48
C GLU A 112 11.34 -9.11 13.98
N GLY A 113 11.37 -7.91 13.38
CA GLY A 113 11.62 -7.70 11.96
C GLY A 113 10.44 -8.04 11.04
N LYS A 114 9.23 -8.18 11.57
CA LYS A 114 8.01 -8.41 10.79
C LYS A 114 7.39 -7.09 10.36
N MET A 115 7.02 -7.05 9.09
CA MET A 115 6.25 -5.97 8.50
C MET A 115 5.06 -6.57 7.78
N ASP A 116 3.85 -6.31 8.28
CA ASP A 116 2.62 -6.80 7.68
C ASP A 116 1.66 -5.66 7.41
N GLY A 117 1.07 -5.66 6.23
CA GLY A 117 0.05 -4.69 5.85
C GLY A 117 -0.28 -4.75 4.37
N PHE A 118 -1.14 -3.84 3.95
CA PHE A 118 -1.52 -3.71 2.55
C PHE A 118 -1.77 -2.25 2.19
N GLN A 119 -1.66 -1.96 0.89
CA GLN A 119 -2.01 -0.67 0.32
C GLN A 119 -3.05 -0.84 -0.78
N LEU A 120 -4.10 -0.04 -0.70
CA LEU A 120 -5.19 0.02 -1.67
C LEU A 120 -5.20 1.39 -2.33
N TRP A 121 -5.25 1.44 -3.66
CA TRP A 121 -5.44 2.70 -4.39
C TRP A 121 -6.89 2.84 -4.83
N ALA A 122 -7.48 3.98 -4.55
CA ALA A 122 -8.82 4.34 -4.99
C ALA A 122 -8.77 5.52 -5.97
N LYS A 123 -9.58 5.45 -7.01
CA LYS A 123 -9.75 6.53 -7.98
C LYS A 123 -10.58 7.66 -7.37
N LEU A 124 -10.17 8.90 -7.60
CA LEU A 124 -11.00 10.08 -7.30
C LEU A 124 -12.08 10.30 -8.39
N PRO A 125 -13.29 10.76 -8.02
CA PRO A 125 -14.36 11.04 -8.97
C PRO A 125 -14.06 12.20 -9.93
#